data_AF-A0A3Q2DPZ4-F1
#
_entry.id   AF-A0A3Q2DPZ4-F1
#
_cell.length_a   1.000
_cell.length_b   1.000
_cell.length_c   1.000
_cell.angle_alpha   90.00
_cell.angle_beta   90.00
_cell.angle_gamma   90.00
#
_symmetry.space_group_name_H-M   'P 1'
#
loop_
_entity.id
_entity.type
_entity.pdbx_description
1 polymer ?
#
loop_
_entity_poly.entity_id
_entity_poly.type
_entity_poly.pdbx_seq_one_letter_code
_entity_poly.pdbx_strand_id
1 'polypeptide(L)'
;SAVGSGVAVWEEVFLNLPPHFVVCVCRLVCHEWKDVADSESFWKERCRREGYQLHDPTKVPRDWRMFYFLSKNRRNLIKNPRAEDEFQGWKIVNNGGHRWKIEDPMVPHPNAAVQKNFVTSYQ
;
A
#
# COMPACT_ATOMS: atom_id res chain seq x y z
N SER A 1 -26.99 28.05 14.17
CA SER A 1 -25.67 27.67 14.72
C SER A 1 -24.72 27.31 13.59
N ALA A 2 -23.67 28.12 13.37
CA ALA A 2 -22.74 28.06 12.23
C ALA A 2 -21.59 27.05 12.41
N VAL A 3 -21.85 25.90 13.04
CA VAL A 3 -20.80 24.92 13.41
C VAL A 3 -20.42 24.00 12.23
N GLY A 4 -21.18 24.03 11.12
CA GLY A 4 -20.98 23.11 9.98
C GLY A 4 -20.08 23.59 8.84
N SER A 5 -19.76 24.88 8.74
CA SER A 5 -19.07 25.42 7.55
C SER A 5 -17.54 25.37 7.62
N GLY A 6 -16.95 25.49 8.81
CA GLY A 6 -15.47 25.47 8.98
C GLY A 6 -14.86 24.09 8.79
N VAL A 7 -15.50 23.05 9.32
CA VAL A 7 -15.03 21.65 9.26
C VAL A 7 -14.91 21.17 7.80
N ALA A 8 -15.93 21.44 6.97
CA ALA A 8 -15.92 21.05 5.57
C ALA A 8 -14.81 21.76 4.75
N VAL A 9 -14.50 23.02 5.09
CA VAL A 9 -13.40 23.76 4.45
C VAL A 9 -12.06 23.14 4.83
N TRP A 10 -11.84 22.82 6.10
CA TRP A 10 -10.59 22.18 6.54
C TRP A 10 -10.42 20.77 5.98
N GLU A 11 -11.50 19.98 5.89
CA GLU A 11 -11.47 18.67 5.22
C GLU A 11 -10.96 18.83 3.78
N GLU A 12 -11.52 19.77 3.00
CA GLU A 12 -11.09 20.00 1.62
C GLU A 12 -9.63 20.46 1.53
N VAL A 13 -9.20 21.40 2.38
CA VAL A 13 -7.80 21.83 2.44
C VAL A 13 -6.90 20.63 2.73
N PHE A 14 -7.22 19.84 3.74
CA PHE A 14 -6.41 18.69 4.13
C PHE A 14 -6.38 17.61 3.05
N LEU A 15 -7.48 17.37 2.33
CA LEU A 15 -7.54 16.41 1.23
C LEU A 15 -6.52 16.74 0.13
N ASN A 16 -6.17 18.01 -0.03
CA ASN A 16 -5.18 18.49 -1.00
C ASN A 16 -3.73 18.54 -0.44
N LEU A 17 -3.51 18.19 0.83
CA LEU A 17 -2.18 18.11 1.44
C LEU A 17 -1.62 16.68 1.42
N PRO A 18 -0.29 16.50 1.47
CA PRO A 18 0.31 15.19 1.70
C PRO A 18 -0.23 14.55 2.99
N PRO A 19 -0.60 13.25 2.97
CA PRO A 19 -1.31 12.63 4.09
C PRO A 19 -0.47 12.57 5.37
N HIS A 20 0.85 12.40 5.26
CA HIS A 20 1.75 12.42 6.41
C HIS A 20 1.81 13.81 7.06
N PHE A 21 1.65 14.88 6.29
CA PHE A 21 1.63 16.24 6.79
C PHE A 21 0.37 16.50 7.63
N VAL A 22 -0.78 15.95 7.21
CA VAL A 22 -2.02 16.03 7.98
C VAL A 22 -1.88 15.39 9.37
N VAL A 23 -1.24 14.21 9.43
CA VAL A 23 -1.08 13.46 10.69
C VAL A 23 -0.01 14.04 11.60
N CYS A 24 1.14 14.41 11.05
CA CYS A 24 2.32 14.79 11.84
C CYS A 24 2.40 16.29 12.12
N VAL A 25 1.72 17.13 11.33
CA VAL A 25 1.80 18.60 11.45
C VAL A 25 0.43 19.20 11.72
N CYS A 26 -0.53 19.05 10.81
CA CYS A 26 -1.85 19.71 10.93
C CYS A 26 -2.58 19.31 12.22
N ARG A 27 -2.55 18.01 12.56
CA ARG A 27 -3.16 17.47 13.78
C ARG A 27 -2.67 18.12 15.08
N LEU A 28 -1.50 18.76 15.07
CA LEU A 28 -0.88 19.39 16.25
C LEU A 28 -1.15 20.90 16.35
N VAL A 29 -1.81 21.50 15.35
CA VAL A 29 -1.99 22.96 15.28
C VAL A 29 -3.03 23.47 16.27
N CYS A 30 -4.25 22.89 16.27
CA CYS A 30 -5.33 23.24 17.18
C CYS A 30 -6.34 22.08 17.32
N HIS A 31 -7.30 22.21 18.24
CA HIS A 31 -8.35 21.21 18.45
C HIS A 31 -9.20 20.95 17.20
N GLU A 32 -9.62 21.99 16.49
CA GLU A 32 -10.46 21.85 15.28
C GLU A 32 -9.73 21.05 14.19
N TRP A 33 -8.45 21.34 13.95
CA TRP A 33 -7.63 20.62 12.98
C TRP A 33 -7.37 19.18 13.39
N LYS A 34 -7.21 18.95 14.69
CA LYS A 34 -7.09 17.60 15.25
C LYS A 34 -8.36 16.79 14.98
N ASP A 35 -9.54 17.37 15.20
CA ASP A 35 -10.82 16.68 14.98
C ASP A 35 -11.00 16.28 13.51
N VAL A 36 -10.63 17.17 12.58
CA VAL A 36 -10.62 16.85 11.13
C VAL A 36 -9.59 15.77 10.80
N ALA A 37 -8.36 15.87 11.32
CA ALA A 37 -7.28 14.92 11.03
C ALA A 37 -7.51 13.51 11.64
N ASP A 38 -8.26 13.43 12.74
CA ASP A 38 -8.66 12.17 13.39
C ASP A 38 -10.05 11.67 12.89
N SER A 39 -10.72 12.41 12.00
CA SER A 39 -12.06 12.08 11.49
C SER A 39 -12.09 10.88 10.56
N GLU A 40 -13.04 9.97 10.79
CA GLU A 40 -13.32 8.83 9.91
C GLU A 40 -13.82 9.27 8.52
N SER A 41 -14.71 10.27 8.44
CA SER A 41 -15.27 10.76 7.17
C SER A 41 -14.16 11.28 6.26
N PHE A 42 -13.23 12.03 6.82
CA PHE A 42 -12.07 12.56 6.12
C PHE A 42 -11.21 11.46 5.49
N TRP A 43 -10.84 10.42 6.25
CA TRP A 43 -10.02 9.33 5.70
C TRP A 43 -10.79 8.43 4.72
N LYS A 44 -12.10 8.24 4.91
CA LYS A 44 -12.97 7.59 3.90
C LYS A 44 -13.00 8.35 2.59
N GLU A 45 -13.22 9.66 2.64
CA GLU A 45 -13.29 10.51 1.46
C GLU A 45 -11.94 10.54 0.73
N ARG A 46 -10.84 10.60 1.47
CA ARG A 46 -9.50 10.50 0.89
C ARG A 46 -9.27 9.15 0.19
N CYS A 47 -9.66 8.04 0.84
CA CYS A 47 -9.61 6.71 0.22
C CYS A 47 -10.41 6.70 -1.10
N ARG A 48 -11.62 7.27 -1.10
CA ARG A 48 -12.47 7.37 -2.28
C ARG A 48 -11.82 8.17 -3.42
N ARG A 49 -11.25 9.35 -3.14
CA ARG A 49 -10.58 10.20 -4.15
C ARG A 49 -9.33 9.55 -4.75
N GLU A 50 -8.57 8.81 -3.95
CA GLU A 50 -7.35 8.13 -4.38
C GLU A 50 -7.58 6.70 -4.90
N GLY A 51 -8.84 6.23 -4.95
CA GLY A 51 -9.20 4.93 -5.51
C GLY A 51 -8.94 3.73 -4.59
N TYR A 52 -8.73 3.94 -3.29
CA TYR A 52 -8.58 2.87 -2.31
C TYR A 52 -9.95 2.37 -1.85
N GLN A 53 -10.28 1.13 -2.21
CA GLN A 53 -11.57 0.50 -1.92
C GLN A 53 -11.41 -0.74 -1.05
N LEU A 54 -12.47 -1.09 -0.33
CA LEU A 54 -12.55 -2.37 0.37
C LEU A 54 -12.71 -3.50 -0.63
N HIS A 55 -11.91 -4.54 -0.49
CA HIS A 55 -12.10 -5.78 -1.27
C HIS A 55 -13.36 -6.53 -0.84
N ASP A 56 -13.74 -6.40 0.43
CA ASP A 56 -14.94 -7.01 1.01
C ASP A 56 -15.71 -5.92 1.77
N PRO A 57 -16.87 -5.49 1.27
CA PRO A 57 -17.68 -4.44 1.91
C PRO A 57 -18.11 -4.78 3.34
N THR A 58 -18.12 -6.07 3.72
CA THR A 58 -18.48 -6.50 5.08
C THR A 58 -17.35 -6.28 6.09
N LYS A 59 -16.12 -6.08 5.62
CA LYS A 59 -14.91 -5.89 6.45
C LYS A 59 -14.57 -4.42 6.60
N VAL A 60 -15.45 -3.68 7.27
CA VAL A 60 -15.23 -2.25 7.55
C VAL A 60 -14.00 -2.07 8.44
N PRO A 61 -13.02 -1.23 8.05
CA PRO A 61 -11.86 -0.95 8.87
C PRO A 61 -12.25 -0.29 10.19
N ARG A 62 -11.57 -0.69 11.29
CA ARG A 62 -11.72 -0.03 12.59
C ARG A 62 -11.04 1.35 12.63
N ASP A 63 -10.00 1.54 11.83
CA ASP A 63 -9.25 2.79 11.69
C ASP A 63 -9.04 3.08 10.21
N TRP A 64 -9.79 4.06 9.68
CA TRP A 64 -9.72 4.45 8.28
C TRP A 64 -8.42 5.17 7.91
N ARG A 65 -7.77 5.84 8.87
CA ARG A 65 -6.43 6.41 8.66
C ARG A 65 -5.43 5.29 8.44
N MET A 66 -5.43 4.28 9.30
CA MET A 66 -4.53 3.13 9.16
C MET A 66 -4.81 2.39 7.85
N PHE A 67 -6.08 2.16 7.53
CA PHE A 67 -6.48 1.55 6.25
C PHE A 67 -5.93 2.32 5.05
N TYR A 68 -6.04 3.65 5.06
CA TYR A 68 -5.51 4.50 4.01
C TYR A 68 -3.99 4.31 3.82
N PHE A 69 -3.20 4.41 4.89
CA PHE A 69 -1.73 4.30 4.79
C PHE A 69 -1.28 2.89 4.39
N LEU A 70 -1.96 1.84 4.84
CA LEU A 70 -1.67 0.47 4.41
C LEU A 70 -2.01 0.27 2.93
N SER A 71 -3.15 0.79 2.47
CA SER A 71 -3.57 0.71 1.06
C SER A 71 -2.62 1.49 0.15
N LYS A 72 -2.26 2.71 0.53
CA LYS A 72 -1.33 3.56 -0.22
C LYS A 72 0.07 2.97 -0.35
N ASN A 73 0.52 2.23 0.65
CA ASN A 73 1.83 1.58 0.65
C ASN A 73 1.80 0.14 0.14
N ARG A 74 0.64 -0.37 -0.33
CA ARG A 74 0.49 -1.76 -0.75
C ARG A 74 1.29 -2.04 -2.02
N ARG A 75 2.38 -2.77 -1.88
CA ARG A 75 3.23 -3.27 -2.97
C ARG A 75 3.99 -4.52 -2.54
N ASN A 76 4.55 -5.26 -3.50
CA ASN A 76 5.47 -6.34 -3.17
C ASN A 76 6.76 -5.73 -2.60
N LEU A 77 7.18 -6.20 -1.42
CA LEU A 77 8.41 -5.76 -0.76
C LEU A 77 9.60 -6.68 -1.09
N ILE A 78 9.34 -7.85 -1.68
CA ILE A 78 10.37 -8.78 -2.15
C ILE A 78 10.95 -8.22 -3.44
N LYS A 79 12.27 -8.06 -3.47
CA LYS A 79 13.01 -7.65 -4.67
C LYS A 79 13.10 -8.82 -5.65
N ASN A 80 13.01 -8.51 -6.94
CA ASN A 80 13.18 -9.47 -8.03
C ASN A 80 12.42 -10.81 -7.83
N PRO A 81 11.11 -10.79 -7.54
CA PRO A 81 10.35 -12.01 -7.28
C PRO A 81 10.11 -12.87 -8.55
N ARG A 82 10.46 -12.35 -9.73
CA ARG A 82 10.18 -12.94 -11.04
C ARG A 82 11.45 -13.30 -11.83
N ALA A 83 12.61 -13.29 -11.17
CA ALA A 83 13.89 -13.63 -11.80
C ALA A 83 14.25 -12.80 -13.06
N GLU A 84 13.70 -11.59 -13.19
CA GLU A 84 13.96 -10.72 -14.34
C GLU A 84 15.36 -10.11 -14.30
N ASP A 85 15.89 -9.92 -13.09
CA ASP A 85 17.22 -9.38 -12.83
C ASP A 85 18.12 -10.46 -12.22
N GLU A 86 18.16 -11.62 -12.89
CA GLU A 86 18.90 -12.80 -12.46
C GLU A 86 18.65 -13.14 -10.97
N PHE A 87 19.70 -13.23 -10.16
CA PHE A 87 19.63 -13.44 -8.70
C PHE A 87 19.78 -12.14 -7.89
N GLN A 88 19.71 -10.96 -8.52
CA GLN A 88 19.82 -9.70 -7.79
C GLN A 88 18.71 -9.56 -6.74
N GLY A 89 19.09 -9.06 -5.56
CA GLY A 89 18.19 -8.99 -4.41
C GLY A 89 17.99 -10.31 -3.66
N TRP A 90 18.56 -11.41 -4.14
CA TRP A 90 18.54 -12.72 -3.48
C TRP A 90 19.94 -13.11 -3.00
N LYS A 91 20.00 -13.73 -1.81
CA LYS A 91 21.20 -14.39 -1.31
C LYS A 91 21.00 -15.90 -1.43
N ILE A 92 21.77 -16.54 -2.29
CA ILE A 92 21.76 -18.01 -2.41
C ILE A 92 22.48 -18.59 -1.20
N VAL A 93 21.74 -19.28 -0.32
CA VAL A 93 22.27 -19.88 0.90
C VAL A 93 22.77 -21.31 0.70
N ASN A 94 22.19 -22.04 -0.25
CA ASN A 94 22.64 -23.36 -0.70
C ASN A 94 22.44 -23.45 -2.22
N ASN A 95 23.38 -24.08 -2.91
CA ASN A 95 23.47 -24.12 -4.37
C ASN A 95 24.02 -25.46 -4.88
N GLY A 96 23.50 -26.57 -4.33
CA GLY A 96 23.95 -27.92 -4.66
C GLY A 96 23.56 -28.38 -6.07
N GLY A 97 24.02 -29.57 -6.43
CA GLY A 97 23.73 -30.19 -7.72
C GLY A 97 24.14 -29.32 -8.91
N HIS A 98 23.21 -29.12 -9.85
CA HIS A 98 23.40 -28.24 -11.01
C HIS A 98 23.14 -26.76 -10.74
N ARG A 99 23.07 -26.37 -9.46
CA ARG A 99 22.80 -25.00 -8.98
C ARG A 99 21.39 -24.53 -9.31
N TRP A 100 21.01 -23.41 -8.70
CA TRP A 100 19.83 -22.65 -9.08
C TRP A 100 19.93 -22.18 -10.53
N LYS A 101 18.81 -22.26 -11.23
CA LYS A 101 18.65 -21.77 -12.59
C LYS A 101 17.45 -20.84 -12.69
N ILE A 102 17.42 -20.11 -13.79
CA ILE A 102 16.30 -19.28 -14.19
C ILE A 102 15.80 -19.83 -15.51
N GLU A 103 14.53 -20.20 -15.54
CA GLU A 103 13.90 -20.85 -16.69
C GLU A 103 12.50 -20.27 -16.92
N ASP A 104 11.97 -20.46 -18.12
CA ASP A 104 10.60 -20.08 -18.45
C ASP A 104 9.60 -20.96 -17.67
N PRO A 105 8.41 -20.44 -17.31
CA PRO A 105 7.37 -21.22 -16.66
C PRO A 105 6.96 -22.43 -17.50
N MET A 106 6.98 -23.62 -16.90
CA MET A 106 6.48 -24.85 -17.55
C MET A 106 4.98 -24.75 -17.89
N VAL A 107 4.23 -23.96 -17.11
CA VAL A 107 2.81 -23.67 -17.32
C VAL A 107 2.62 -22.15 -17.22
N PRO A 108 1.78 -21.54 -18.09
CA PRO A 108 1.48 -20.12 -17.99
C PRO A 108 0.94 -19.71 -16.61
N HIS A 109 1.52 -18.65 -16.06
CA HIS A 109 1.08 -18.10 -14.78
C HIS A 109 -0.16 -17.20 -14.97
N PRO A 110 -1.14 -17.20 -14.04
CA PRO A 110 -2.36 -16.37 -14.16
C PRO A 110 -2.06 -14.86 -14.32
N ASN A 111 -0.95 -14.41 -13.74
CA ASN A 111 -0.38 -13.11 -14.04
C ASN A 111 0.61 -13.24 -15.21
N ALA A 112 0.20 -12.77 -16.39
CA ALA A 112 0.99 -12.82 -17.63
C ALA A 112 2.32 -12.05 -17.58
N ALA A 113 2.50 -11.16 -16.59
CA ALA A 113 3.76 -10.46 -16.39
C ALA A 113 4.82 -11.32 -15.64
N VAL A 114 4.52 -12.58 -15.33
CA VAL A 114 5.49 -13.57 -14.82
C VAL A 114 5.96 -14.41 -16.01
N GLN A 115 7.21 -14.22 -16.42
CA GLN A 115 7.79 -14.86 -17.60
C GLN A 115 8.98 -15.77 -17.28
N LYS A 116 9.49 -15.75 -16.04
CA LYS A 116 10.62 -16.58 -15.57
C LYS A 116 10.37 -17.06 -14.14
N ASN A 117 11.02 -18.16 -13.78
CA ASN A 117 11.00 -18.75 -12.45
C ASN A 117 12.41 -19.14 -12.00
N PHE A 118 12.63 -19.15 -10.68
CA PHE A 118 13.79 -19.78 -10.08
C PHE A 118 13.55 -21.29 -9.95
N VAL A 119 14.49 -22.11 -10.41
CA VAL A 119 14.41 -23.58 -10.41
C VAL A 119 15.55 -24.15 -9.56
N THR A 120 15.21 -25.04 -8.62
CA THR A 120 16.15 -25.75 -7.75
C THR A 120 16.77 -26.97 -8.44
N SER A 121 17.93 -27.41 -7.95
CA SER A 121 18.52 -28.69 -8.36
C SER A 121 18.17 -29.83 -7.39
N TYR A 122 18.74 -31.01 -7.62
CA TYR A 122 18.52 -32.23 -6.82
C TYR A 122 19.25 -32.23 -5.46
N GLN A 123 20.05 -31.20 -5.17
CA GLN A 123 20.88 -31.04 -3.96
C GLN A 123 20.89 -29.59 -3.50
#